data_AF-A0A932MC22-F1
#
_entry.id   AF-A0A932MC22-F1
#
_cell.length_a   1.000
_cell.length_b   1.000
_cell.length_c   1.000
_cell.angle_alpha   90.00
_cell.angle_beta   90.00
_cell.angle_gamma   90.00
#
_symmetry.space_group_name_H-M   'P 1'
#
loop_
_entity.id
_entity.type
_entity.pdbx_description
1 polymer ?
#
loop_
_entity_poly.entity_id
_entity_poly.type
_entity_poly.pdbx_seq_one_letter_code
_entity_poly.pdbx_strand_id
1 'polypeptide(L)'
;MDTQRLILFFIFAFSVFLLLDAWQRDQQPAPAVAPAKPGAQEGAKPPQPAGPPTPGEKLAATQGAVPPATPRVTPQGALVTVETDYLVAEVDTHGGDLRRLELKHHRDTLDRKKRFVLFERGPDHVYAAQAGLIGGNLPNHRTVFTLERTAYDLPDGADQVEVGLVAPMVDGVVVRKVFRFHRASYLIDVGFEIANR
;
A
#
# COMPACT_ATOMS: atom_id res chain seq x y z
N MET A 1 -28.67 -25.65 43.31
CA MET A 1 -29.03 -25.35 41.90
C MET A 1 -29.05 -23.85 41.62
N ASP A 2 -29.62 -23.01 42.49
CA ASP A 2 -29.64 -21.55 42.28
C ASP A 2 -28.26 -20.88 42.30
N THR A 3 -27.36 -21.27 43.20
CA THR A 3 -26.03 -20.65 43.31
C THR A 3 -25.16 -20.90 42.08
N GLN A 4 -25.24 -22.09 41.47
CA GLN A 4 -24.53 -22.41 40.23
C GLN A 4 -25.05 -21.59 39.04
N ARG A 5 -26.36 -21.36 38.94
CA ARG A 5 -26.96 -20.51 37.91
C ARG A 5 -26.53 -19.05 38.08
N LEU A 6 -26.44 -18.56 39.33
CA LEU A 6 -26.00 -17.21 39.63
C LEU A 6 -24.51 -17.00 39.32
N ILE A 7 -23.66 -17.99 39.60
CA ILE A 7 -22.24 -17.97 39.22
C ILE A 7 -22.07 -17.95 37.70
N LEU A 8 -22.80 -18.80 36.97
CA LEU A 8 -22.76 -18.82 35.49
C LEU A 8 -23.24 -17.49 34.89
N PHE A 9 -24.29 -16.89 35.46
CA PHE A 9 -24.78 -15.58 35.05
C PHE A 9 -23.70 -14.50 35.24
N PHE A 10 -22.99 -14.51 36.37
CA PHE A 10 -21.90 -13.56 36.64
C PHE A 10 -20.74 -13.69 35.65
N ILE A 11 -20.30 -14.92 35.37
CA ILE A 11 -19.22 -15.18 34.39
C ILE A 11 -19.63 -14.70 33.00
N PHE A 12 -20.88 -14.97 32.60
CA PHE A 12 -21.41 -14.53 31.31
C PHE A 12 -21.50 -13.01 31.22
N ALA A 13 -22.08 -12.34 32.23
CA ALA A 13 -22.18 -10.89 32.28
C ALA A 13 -20.79 -10.22 32.28
N PHE A 14 -19.84 -10.77 33.02
CA PHE A 14 -18.47 -10.27 33.05
C PHE A 14 -17.76 -10.44 31.69
N SER A 15 -18.00 -11.56 30.99
CA SER A 15 -17.45 -11.79 29.64
C SER A 15 -18.01 -10.81 28.62
N VAL A 16 -19.32 -10.53 28.65
CA VAL A 16 -19.96 -9.53 27.78
C VAL A 16 -19.44 -8.13 28.09
N PHE A 17 -19.24 -7.80 29.36
CA PHE A 17 -18.65 -6.52 29.78
C PHE A 17 -17.21 -6.35 29.27
N LEU A 18 -16.35 -7.37 29.40
CA LEU A 18 -14.97 -7.32 28.88
C LEU A 18 -14.93 -7.18 27.36
N LEU A 19 -15.86 -7.81 26.64
CA LEU A 19 -15.95 -7.68 25.18
C LEU A 19 -16.34 -6.25 24.77
N LEU A 20 -17.30 -5.64 25.49
CA LEU A 20 -17.71 -4.25 25.26
C LEU A 20 -16.58 -3.26 25.59
N ASP A 21 -15.87 -3.45 26.70
CA ASP A 21 -14.72 -2.62 27.09
C ASP A 21 -13.58 -2.70 26.06
N ALA A 22 -13.23 -3.91 25.60
CA ALA A 22 -12.23 -4.10 24.56
C ALA A 22 -12.64 -3.44 23.24
N TRP A 23 -13.90 -3.59 22.83
CA TRP A 23 -14.44 -2.92 21.65
C TRP A 23 -14.41 -1.40 21.77
N GLN A 24 -14.76 -0.83 22.94
CA GLN A 24 -14.67 0.60 23.18
C GLN A 24 -13.24 1.15 23.15
N ARG A 25 -12.26 0.41 23.70
CA ARG A 25 -10.85 0.81 23.67
C ARG A 25 -10.28 0.87 22.25
N ASP A 26 -10.66 -0.07 21.40
CA ASP A 26 -10.25 -0.10 19.99
C ASP A 26 -10.82 1.08 19.18
N GLN A 27 -11.98 1.61 19.61
CA GLN A 27 -12.61 2.78 18.99
C GLN A 27 -12.09 4.13 19.49
N GLN A 28 -11.17 4.16 20.47
CA GLN A 28 -10.58 5.43 20.92
C GLN A 28 -9.36 5.82 20.07
N PRO A 29 -9.33 7.01 19.46
CA PRO A 29 -8.15 7.52 18.78
C PRO A 29 -6.99 7.67 19.77
N ALA A 30 -5.77 7.33 19.35
CA ALA A 30 -4.57 7.46 20.20
C ALA A 30 -4.43 8.91 20.74
N PRO A 31 -4.16 9.09 22.06
CA PRO A 31 -3.99 10.42 22.63
C PRO A 31 -2.82 11.15 21.99
N ALA A 32 -3.07 12.36 21.48
CA ALA A 32 -2.02 13.27 21.05
C ALA A 32 -1.11 13.59 22.24
N VAL A 33 0.18 13.30 22.11
CA VAL A 33 1.18 13.51 23.16
C VAL A 33 1.36 15.02 23.38
N ALA A 34 0.95 15.50 24.54
CA ALA A 34 1.27 16.87 25.00
C ALA A 34 2.70 16.91 25.55
N PRO A 35 3.54 17.89 25.18
CA PRO A 35 4.91 17.99 25.67
C PRO A 35 4.97 18.50 27.12
N ALA A 36 5.73 17.80 27.96
CA ALA A 36 5.98 18.13 29.36
C ALA A 36 7.01 19.28 29.51
N LYS A 37 6.75 20.21 30.45
CA LYS A 37 7.76 21.03 31.15
C LYS A 37 8.16 20.28 32.43
N PRO A 38 9.42 20.31 32.92
CA PRO A 38 9.78 21.29 33.98
C PRO A 38 11.29 21.61 34.20
N GLY A 39 11.56 22.74 34.89
CA GLY A 39 12.31 22.78 36.17
C GLY A 39 13.84 23.01 36.16
N ALA A 40 14.36 23.77 37.14
CA ALA A 40 15.67 24.45 37.17
C ALA A 40 16.76 23.86 38.11
N GLN A 41 18.01 24.33 37.87
CA GLN A 41 19.11 24.71 38.80
C GLN A 41 20.34 23.79 39.14
N GLU A 42 21.52 24.30 38.70
CA GLU A 42 22.85 24.51 39.33
C GLU A 42 23.70 23.41 40.03
N GLY A 43 25.01 23.36 39.66
CA GLY A 43 26.12 22.83 40.48
C GLY A 43 27.33 22.28 39.70
N ALA A 44 28.56 22.75 39.96
CA ALA A 44 29.74 22.60 39.07
C ALA A 44 30.90 21.68 39.60
N LYS A 45 31.48 20.87 38.67
CA LYS A 45 32.91 20.42 38.45
C LYS A 45 33.61 19.39 39.41
N PRO A 46 34.74 18.70 39.03
CA PRO A 46 35.07 17.67 37.98
C PRO A 46 35.83 16.42 38.58
N PRO A 47 36.64 15.60 37.84
CA PRO A 47 36.36 14.62 36.77
C PRO A 47 36.86 13.17 37.09
N GLN A 48 36.25 12.12 36.50
CA GLN A 48 36.84 10.76 36.47
C GLN A 48 36.53 10.03 35.14
N PRO A 49 37.43 9.19 34.57
CA PRO A 49 37.40 8.83 33.15
C PRO A 49 36.40 7.74 32.72
N ALA A 50 35.82 7.98 31.53
CA ALA A 50 35.34 7.09 30.47
C ALA A 50 34.28 6.01 30.78
N GLY A 51 33.01 6.43 30.76
CA GLY A 51 31.86 5.58 30.44
C GLY A 51 31.58 5.47 28.93
N PRO A 52 30.63 4.61 28.51
CA PRO A 52 30.35 4.29 27.10
C PRO A 52 29.87 5.52 26.29
N PRO A 53 30.03 5.51 24.95
CA PRO A 53 29.90 6.71 24.13
C PRO A 53 28.49 7.30 24.18
N THR A 54 28.40 8.58 24.55
CA THR A 54 27.21 9.41 24.42
C THR A 54 27.09 9.98 23.00
N PRO A 55 25.88 10.05 22.43
CA PRO A 55 25.65 10.68 21.12
C PRO A 55 26.08 12.15 21.11
N GLY A 56 26.85 12.55 20.09
CA GLY A 56 27.35 13.92 19.96
C GLY A 56 26.23 14.93 19.65
N GLU A 57 26.30 16.11 20.29
CA GLU A 57 25.41 17.27 20.14
C GLU A 57 25.42 17.93 18.74
N LYS A 58 25.95 17.26 17.71
CA LYS A 58 25.87 17.74 16.30
C LYS A 58 24.64 17.25 15.55
N LEU A 59 23.71 16.57 16.22
CA LEU A 59 22.35 16.35 15.72
C LEU A 59 21.40 17.40 16.33
N ALA A 60 21.77 18.67 16.26
CA ALA A 60 20.79 19.75 16.35
C ALA A 60 19.92 19.64 15.09
N ALA A 61 18.86 18.87 15.20
CA ALA A 61 17.82 18.78 14.20
C ALA A 61 17.38 20.21 13.87
N THR A 62 17.68 20.67 12.66
CA THR A 62 16.82 21.64 12.01
C THR A 62 15.44 21.02 12.01
N GLN A 63 14.59 21.45 12.95
CA GLN A 63 13.15 21.29 12.85
C GLN A 63 12.70 22.17 11.69
N GLY A 64 13.04 21.74 10.47
CA GLY A 64 12.33 22.15 9.29
C GLY A 64 10.92 21.63 9.50
N ALA A 65 9.96 22.55 9.57
CA ALA A 65 8.54 22.22 9.54
C ALA A 65 8.35 21.18 8.43
N VAL A 66 7.91 19.97 8.80
CA VAL A 66 7.46 18.99 7.81
C VAL A 66 6.34 19.71 7.07
N PRO A 67 6.49 19.99 5.75
CA PRO A 67 5.41 20.59 5.00
C PRO A 67 4.17 19.71 5.20
N PRO A 68 2.98 20.28 5.42
CA PRO A 68 1.77 19.47 5.48
C PRO A 68 1.77 18.56 4.26
N ALA A 69 1.63 17.25 4.48
CA ALA A 69 1.61 16.25 3.42
C ALA A 69 0.48 16.63 2.48
N THR A 70 0.83 17.38 1.43
CA THR A 70 -0.12 17.72 0.39
C THR A 70 -0.49 16.39 -0.23
N PRO A 71 -1.78 16.01 -0.31
CA PRO A 71 -2.17 14.79 -1.00
C PRO A 71 -1.56 14.87 -2.39
N ARG A 72 -0.55 14.03 -2.64
CA ARG A 72 0.09 13.96 -3.94
C ARG A 72 -0.91 13.24 -4.84
N VAL A 73 -1.75 14.02 -5.49
CA VAL A 73 -2.54 13.55 -6.62
C VAL A 73 -1.51 13.15 -7.68
N THR A 74 -1.27 11.84 -7.77
CA THR A 74 -0.42 11.30 -8.82
C THR A 74 -1.13 11.59 -10.14
N PRO A 75 -0.45 12.12 -11.17
CA PRO A 75 -1.10 12.38 -12.46
C PRO A 75 -1.80 11.09 -12.92
N GLN A 76 -3.09 11.18 -13.18
CA GLN A 76 -3.88 10.01 -13.53
C GLN A 76 -3.64 9.72 -15.01
N GLY A 77 -2.99 8.59 -15.31
CA GLY A 77 -2.86 8.10 -16.66
C GLY A 77 -4.18 7.50 -17.14
N ALA A 78 -4.20 7.13 -18.42
CA ALA A 78 -5.30 6.34 -18.95
C ALA A 78 -5.34 4.98 -18.23
N LEU A 79 -6.55 4.47 -18.04
CA LEU A 79 -6.79 3.18 -17.42
C LEU A 79 -6.95 2.11 -18.49
N VAL A 80 -6.32 0.96 -18.26
CA VAL A 80 -6.61 -0.26 -19.00
C VAL A 80 -7.21 -1.30 -18.06
N THR A 81 -8.34 -1.86 -18.45
CA THR A 81 -9.01 -2.94 -17.71
C THR A 81 -8.67 -4.28 -18.33
N VAL A 82 -8.33 -5.26 -17.50
CA VAL A 82 -8.07 -6.64 -17.92
C VAL A 82 -8.96 -7.57 -17.13
N GLU A 83 -9.74 -8.39 -17.82
CA GLU A 83 -10.66 -9.33 -17.20
C GLU A 83 -10.29 -10.77 -17.58
N THR A 84 -10.06 -11.61 -16.56
CA THR A 84 -9.87 -13.07 -16.71
C THR A 84 -10.96 -13.80 -15.94
N ASP A 85 -10.94 -15.12 -15.91
CA ASP A 85 -11.84 -15.91 -15.09
C ASP A 85 -11.68 -15.66 -13.57
N TYR A 86 -10.46 -15.33 -13.11
CA TYR A 86 -10.14 -15.15 -11.69
C TYR A 86 -9.99 -13.70 -11.25
N LEU A 87 -9.64 -12.80 -12.19
CA LEU A 87 -9.19 -11.45 -11.87
C LEU A 87 -9.95 -10.39 -12.67
N VAL A 88 -10.14 -9.22 -12.07
CA VAL A 88 -10.37 -7.96 -12.79
C VAL A 88 -9.26 -7.00 -12.35
N ALA A 89 -8.43 -6.57 -13.29
CA ALA A 89 -7.27 -5.73 -13.04
C ALA A 89 -7.42 -4.38 -13.74
N GLU A 90 -7.02 -3.29 -13.06
CA GLU A 90 -6.85 -1.98 -13.69
C GLU A 90 -5.38 -1.57 -13.61
N VAL A 91 -4.79 -1.31 -14.77
CA VAL A 91 -3.42 -0.80 -14.90
C VAL A 91 -3.47 0.66 -15.32
N ASP A 92 -2.65 1.49 -14.68
CA ASP A 92 -2.49 2.92 -14.97
C ASP A 92 -1.35 3.15 -15.95
N THR A 93 -1.54 3.92 -17.01
CA THR A 93 -0.42 4.29 -17.89
C THR A 93 0.60 5.18 -17.21
N HIS A 94 0.24 5.90 -16.16
CA HIS A 94 1.20 6.63 -15.34
C HIS A 94 1.91 5.66 -14.40
N GLY A 95 3.10 5.23 -14.80
CA GLY A 95 3.95 4.26 -14.11
C GLY A 95 3.79 2.82 -14.60
N GLY A 96 2.71 2.52 -15.34
CA GLY A 96 2.37 1.15 -15.69
C GLY A 96 2.05 0.33 -14.44
N ASP A 97 1.37 0.92 -13.46
CA ASP A 97 1.14 0.32 -12.14
C ASP A 97 -0.20 -0.40 -12.08
N LEU A 98 -0.27 -1.50 -11.32
CA LEU A 98 -1.54 -2.19 -11.03
C LEU A 98 -2.21 -1.49 -9.84
N ARG A 99 -3.26 -0.71 -10.13
CA ARG A 99 -3.90 0.20 -9.16
C ARG A 99 -5.24 -0.30 -8.64
N ARG A 100 -5.86 -1.24 -9.34
CA ARG A 100 -7.01 -1.99 -8.85
C ARG A 100 -6.84 -3.45 -9.19
N LEU A 101 -7.18 -4.34 -8.27
CA LEU A 101 -7.23 -5.78 -8.53
C LEU A 101 -8.35 -6.43 -7.72
N GLU A 102 -9.35 -6.96 -8.40
CA GLU A 102 -10.46 -7.70 -7.80
C GLU A 102 -10.25 -9.20 -7.96
N LEU A 103 -10.50 -9.96 -6.89
CA LEU A 103 -10.46 -11.42 -6.90
C LEU A 103 -11.88 -11.97 -7.09
N LYS A 104 -12.19 -12.52 -8.26
CA LYS A 104 -13.56 -12.91 -8.65
C LYS A 104 -14.17 -14.01 -7.78
N HIS A 105 -13.34 -14.89 -7.23
CA HIS A 105 -13.78 -16.00 -6.38
C HIS A 105 -13.78 -15.69 -4.88
N HIS A 106 -13.40 -14.47 -4.49
CA HIS A 106 -13.47 -14.02 -3.10
C HIS A 106 -14.53 -12.94 -2.94
N ARG A 107 -15.21 -12.94 -1.79
CA ARG A 107 -16.22 -11.94 -1.44
C ARG A 107 -15.66 -10.98 -0.42
N ASP A 108 -16.12 -9.74 -0.51
CA ASP A 108 -15.78 -8.72 0.46
C ASP A 108 -16.29 -9.10 1.87
N THR A 109 -15.54 -8.67 2.89
CA THR A 109 -15.82 -9.01 4.29
C THR A 109 -17.03 -8.26 4.83
N LEU A 110 -17.24 -7.02 4.41
CA LEU A 110 -18.32 -6.14 4.86
C LEU A 110 -19.57 -6.28 3.98
N ASP A 111 -19.40 -6.41 2.67
CA ASP A 111 -20.49 -6.58 1.70
C ASP A 111 -20.31 -7.83 0.83
N ARG A 112 -20.92 -8.94 1.24
CA ARG A 112 -20.83 -10.22 0.53
C ARG A 112 -21.41 -10.22 -0.89
N LYS A 113 -22.07 -9.15 -1.33
CA LYS A 113 -22.51 -8.99 -2.74
C LYS A 113 -21.38 -8.51 -3.64
N LYS A 114 -20.31 -7.94 -3.08
CA LYS A 114 -19.15 -7.42 -3.80
C LYS A 114 -18.02 -8.44 -3.84
N ARG A 115 -17.16 -8.30 -4.86
CA ARG A 115 -15.88 -9.01 -4.95
C ARG A 115 -14.89 -8.39 -3.96
N PHE A 116 -13.98 -9.21 -3.47
CA PHE A 116 -12.85 -8.71 -2.67
C PHE A 116 -11.90 -7.90 -3.58
N VAL A 117 -11.59 -6.68 -3.16
CA VAL A 117 -10.63 -5.80 -3.83
C VAL A 117 -9.31 -5.86 -3.07
N LEU A 118 -8.25 -6.37 -3.71
CA LEU A 118 -6.93 -6.49 -3.10
C LEU A 118 -6.14 -5.19 -3.23
N PHE A 119 -5.98 -4.70 -4.45
CA PHE A 119 -5.34 -3.40 -4.69
C PHE A 119 -6.41 -2.36 -4.94
N GLU A 120 -6.25 -1.19 -4.33
CA GLU A 120 -7.10 -0.02 -4.51
C GLU A 120 -6.28 1.25 -4.29
N ARG A 121 -6.26 2.13 -5.28
CA ARG A 121 -5.72 3.49 -5.18
C ARG A 121 -6.87 4.50 -5.21
N GLY A 122 -7.41 4.80 -4.03
CA GLY A 122 -8.43 5.80 -3.78
C GLY A 122 -7.92 6.96 -2.89
N PRO A 123 -8.78 7.92 -2.54
CA PRO A 123 -8.43 9.03 -1.66
C PRO A 123 -8.17 8.59 -0.21
N ASP A 124 -8.91 7.59 0.28
CA ASP A 124 -8.86 7.13 1.67
C ASP A 124 -7.89 5.96 1.89
N HIS A 125 -7.56 5.23 0.82
CA HIS A 125 -6.70 4.06 0.87
C HIS A 125 -5.86 3.95 -0.40
N VAL A 126 -4.56 3.69 -0.23
CA VAL A 126 -3.63 3.48 -1.34
C VAL A 126 -2.87 2.19 -1.12
N TYR A 127 -3.23 1.17 -1.89
CA TYR A 127 -2.52 -0.08 -1.99
C TYR A 127 -2.44 -0.49 -3.46
N ALA A 128 -1.23 -0.49 -4.01
CA ALA A 128 -0.98 -0.74 -5.43
C ALA A 128 0.33 -1.50 -5.61
N ALA A 129 0.44 -2.25 -6.71
CA ALA A 129 1.69 -2.90 -7.10
C ALA A 129 2.39 -2.06 -8.19
N GLN A 130 3.61 -1.60 -7.87
CA GLN A 130 4.43 -0.78 -8.76
C GLN A 130 5.66 -1.56 -9.20
N ALA A 131 6.05 -1.39 -10.46
CA ALA A 131 7.26 -2.00 -11.00
C ALA A 131 7.90 -1.06 -12.02
N GLY A 132 9.22 -1.01 -12.03
CA GLY A 132 9.97 -0.15 -12.93
C GLY A 132 11.44 -0.54 -13.00
N LEU A 133 12.11 -0.06 -14.04
CA LEU A 133 13.55 -0.18 -14.18
C LEU A 133 14.23 0.94 -13.38
N ILE A 134 15.40 0.65 -12.82
CA ILE A 134 16.23 1.60 -12.10
C ILE A 134 17.55 1.81 -12.83
N GLY A 135 18.12 3.00 -12.69
CA GLY A 135 19.38 3.39 -13.34
C GLY A 135 19.15 4.22 -14.61
N GLY A 136 19.99 5.25 -14.81
CA GLY A 136 19.89 6.18 -15.93
C GLY A 136 18.50 6.81 -16.09
N ASN A 137 18.11 7.08 -17.33
CA ASN A 137 16.78 7.56 -17.70
C ASN A 137 15.83 6.41 -18.08
N LEU A 138 15.97 5.24 -17.45
CA LEU A 138 15.12 4.09 -17.75
C LEU A 138 13.68 4.29 -17.21
N PRO A 139 12.66 3.76 -17.91
CA PRO A 139 11.27 3.88 -17.49
C PRO A 139 10.97 3.25 -16.13
N ASN A 140 10.19 3.96 -15.32
CA ASN A 140 9.81 3.55 -13.98
C ASN A 140 8.36 3.90 -13.64
N HIS A 141 7.96 3.76 -12.37
CA HIS A 141 6.60 4.03 -11.87
C HIS A 141 6.14 5.51 -12.01
N ARG A 142 6.97 6.40 -12.56
CA ARG A 142 6.63 7.80 -12.89
C ARG A 142 6.55 8.05 -14.38
N THR A 143 6.93 7.08 -15.20
CA THR A 143 6.91 7.22 -16.65
C THR A 143 5.48 7.13 -17.16
N VAL A 144 5.10 8.03 -18.05
CA VAL A 144 3.81 7.94 -18.74
C VAL A 144 3.98 7.02 -19.95
N PHE A 145 3.38 5.84 -19.89
CA PHE A 145 3.36 4.87 -20.98
C PHE A 145 2.21 5.13 -21.95
N THR A 146 2.29 4.53 -23.14
CA THR A 146 1.19 4.49 -24.12
C THR A 146 0.60 3.08 -24.22
N LEU A 147 -0.69 3.02 -24.54
CA LEU A 147 -1.48 1.78 -24.68
C LEU A 147 -1.85 1.59 -26.15
N GLU A 148 -2.03 0.34 -26.56
CA GLU A 148 -2.71 0.03 -27.82
C GLU A 148 -4.23 -0.04 -27.65
N ARG A 149 -4.71 -0.53 -26.49
CA ARG A 149 -6.12 -0.76 -26.17
C ARG A 149 -6.38 -0.44 -24.69
N THR A 150 -7.62 -0.11 -24.36
CA THR A 150 -8.07 0.23 -23.00
C THR A 150 -8.83 -0.89 -22.29
N ALA A 151 -9.14 -1.98 -22.99
CA ALA A 151 -9.79 -3.16 -22.42
C ALA A 151 -9.24 -4.44 -23.05
N TYR A 152 -9.06 -5.46 -22.22
CA TYR A 152 -8.61 -6.80 -22.59
C TYR A 152 -9.43 -7.84 -21.85
N ASP A 153 -10.00 -8.78 -22.59
CA ASP A 153 -10.64 -9.96 -22.02
C ASP A 153 -9.80 -11.18 -22.38
N LEU A 154 -9.68 -12.13 -21.46
CA LEU A 154 -9.11 -13.44 -21.77
C LEU A 154 -10.06 -14.18 -22.73
N PRO A 155 -9.69 -14.41 -24.00
CA PRO A 155 -10.59 -15.04 -24.96
C PRO A 155 -10.92 -16.48 -24.58
N ASP A 156 -12.07 -16.99 -25.03
CA ASP A 156 -12.44 -18.39 -24.83
C ASP A 156 -11.40 -19.33 -25.47
N GLY A 157 -10.97 -20.34 -24.71
CA GLY A 157 -9.96 -21.31 -25.15
C GLY A 157 -8.51 -20.84 -25.15
N ALA A 158 -8.23 -19.56 -24.88
CA ALA A 158 -6.86 -19.04 -24.76
C ALA A 158 -6.29 -19.27 -23.34
N ASP A 159 -5.01 -19.58 -23.19
CA ASP A 159 -4.41 -19.80 -21.86
C ASP A 159 -3.99 -18.51 -21.16
N GLN A 160 -3.79 -17.42 -21.92
CA GLN A 160 -3.32 -16.15 -21.38
C GLN A 160 -3.77 -14.95 -22.21
N VAL A 161 -3.70 -13.76 -21.60
CA VAL A 161 -3.86 -12.46 -22.26
C VAL A 161 -2.71 -11.53 -21.85
N GLU A 162 -2.17 -10.81 -22.82
CA GLU A 162 -1.05 -9.88 -22.61
C GLU A 162 -1.47 -8.42 -22.78
N VAL A 163 -0.92 -7.56 -21.92
CA VAL A 163 -1.07 -6.11 -22.02
C VAL A 163 0.30 -5.47 -22.14
N GLY A 164 0.57 -4.87 -23.30
CA GLY A 164 1.77 -4.12 -23.57
C GLY A 164 1.60 -2.63 -23.29
N LEU A 165 2.56 -2.03 -22.60
CA LEU A 165 2.70 -0.61 -22.38
C LEU A 165 4.04 -0.14 -22.93
N VAL A 166 4.04 0.85 -23.82
CA VAL A 166 5.27 1.34 -24.46
C VAL A 166 5.72 2.63 -23.79
N ALA A 167 6.97 2.68 -23.35
CA ALA A 167 7.55 3.89 -22.80
C ALA A 167 8.01 4.85 -23.93
N PRO A 168 8.11 6.15 -23.65
CA PRO A 168 8.79 7.09 -24.56
C PRO A 168 10.22 6.62 -24.83
N MET A 169 10.66 6.74 -26.08
CA MET A 169 12.04 6.45 -26.45
C MET A 169 12.98 7.47 -25.79
N VAL A 170 14.05 6.98 -25.19
CA VAL A 170 15.11 7.80 -24.59
C VAL A 170 16.45 7.24 -25.04
N ASP A 171 17.33 8.10 -25.56
CA ASP A 171 18.69 7.74 -25.98
C ASP A 171 18.76 6.52 -26.93
N GLY A 172 17.79 6.39 -27.85
CA GLY A 172 17.69 5.27 -28.80
C GLY A 172 17.13 3.97 -28.22
N VAL A 173 16.88 3.93 -26.90
CA VAL A 173 16.32 2.77 -26.21
C VAL A 173 14.79 2.82 -26.22
N VAL A 174 14.17 1.73 -26.66
CA VAL A 174 12.72 1.52 -26.55
C VAL A 174 12.45 0.45 -25.51
N VAL A 175 11.57 0.75 -24.56
CA VAL A 175 11.17 -0.20 -23.51
C VAL A 175 9.68 -0.46 -23.61
N ARG A 176 9.31 -1.73 -23.61
CA ARG A 176 7.93 -2.20 -23.50
C ARG A 176 7.76 -2.94 -22.17
N LYS A 177 6.84 -2.49 -21.33
CA LYS A 177 6.40 -3.22 -20.14
C LYS A 177 5.25 -4.14 -20.53
N VAL A 178 5.29 -5.38 -20.08
CA VAL A 178 4.32 -6.41 -20.46
C VAL A 178 3.73 -7.05 -19.21
N PHE A 179 2.41 -7.01 -19.09
CA PHE A 179 1.68 -7.81 -18.12
C PHE A 179 1.12 -9.05 -18.81
N ARG A 180 1.30 -10.23 -18.21
CA ARG A 180 0.66 -11.47 -18.68
C ARG A 180 -0.25 -12.01 -17.59
N PHE A 181 -1.50 -12.24 -17.97
CA PHE A 181 -2.50 -12.83 -17.10
C PHE A 181 -2.83 -14.22 -17.62
N HIS A 182 -2.92 -15.19 -16.72
CA HIS A 182 -3.13 -16.59 -17.04
C HIS A 182 -4.55 -17.03 -16.70
N ARG A 183 -5.09 -17.98 -17.47
CA ARG A 183 -6.33 -18.67 -17.17
C ARG A 183 -6.24 -19.38 -15.81
N ALA A 184 -7.32 -19.36 -15.05
CA ALA A 184 -7.46 -20.08 -13.78
C ALA A 184 -6.35 -19.80 -12.76
N SER A 185 -5.80 -18.58 -12.77
CA SER A 185 -4.63 -18.22 -11.97
C SER A 185 -4.73 -16.81 -11.39
N TYR A 186 -4.13 -16.64 -10.21
CA TYR A 186 -3.87 -15.33 -9.61
C TYR A 186 -2.48 -14.79 -9.92
N LEU A 187 -1.63 -15.58 -10.60
CA LEU A 187 -0.29 -15.15 -11.02
C LEU A 187 -0.42 -14.16 -12.18
N ILE A 188 0.28 -13.03 -12.04
CA ILE A 188 0.45 -12.03 -13.09
C ILE A 188 1.95 -11.87 -13.31
N ASP A 189 2.42 -12.18 -14.51
CA ASP A 189 3.82 -11.92 -14.85
C ASP A 189 4.00 -10.47 -15.27
N VAL A 190 5.11 -9.88 -14.84
CA VAL A 190 5.52 -8.53 -15.25
C VAL A 190 6.89 -8.63 -15.90
N GLY A 191 6.95 -8.34 -17.19
CA GLY A 191 8.16 -8.36 -18.00
C GLY A 191 8.52 -6.99 -18.56
N PHE A 192 9.80 -6.82 -18.91
CA PHE A 192 10.30 -5.67 -19.65
C PHE A 192 11.07 -6.16 -20.88
N GLU A 193 10.70 -5.65 -22.05
CA GLU A 193 11.41 -5.86 -23.30
C GLU A 193 12.16 -4.58 -23.64
N ILE A 194 13.47 -4.70 -23.87
CA ILE A 194 14.36 -3.57 -24.10
C ILE A 194 15.01 -3.77 -25.46
N ALA A 195 14.77 -2.82 -26.36
CA ALA A 195 15.42 -2.77 -27.67
C ALA A 195 16.41 -1.59 -27.69
N ASN A 196 17.68 -1.89 -27.93
CA ASN A 196 18.73 -0.90 -28.15
C ASN A 196 19.02 -0.82 -29.66
N ARG A 197 19.02 0.38 -30.23
CA ARG A 197 19.23 0.62 -31.66
C ARG A 197 20.44 1.52 -31.89
#